data_AF-A0A5J5U932-F1
#
_entry.id   AF-A0A5J5U932-F1
#
_cell.length_a   1.000
_cell.length_b   1.000
_cell.length_c   1.000
_cell.angle_alpha   90.00
_cell.angle_beta   90.00
_cell.angle_gamma   90.00
#
_symmetry.space_group_name_H-M   'P 1'
#
loop_
_entity.id
_entity.type
_entity.pdbx_description
1 polymer ?
#
loop_
_entity_poly.entity_id
_entity_poly.type
_entity_poly.pdbx_seq_one_letter_code
_entity_poly.pdbx_strand_id
1 'polypeptide(L)'
;MNAGNGSMRSKLQTQIGFFAFSLTFLLSSTTEGLPIYLQERRILMKETSRGAYRVSSYVISNTMVFMPFLLFVALLYTFPVYWLVGLRREINAFLYFSLVVWLVVLMSNSFVACFSALVPNFIMGTSLIAGLVGSFFLFSGYFISKEDIPKYWIFMHYLSLFKYPFECFMLNEYGGEKGQKRCLKIVEGQCYLNGEGFLKQQGQ
;
A
#
# COMPACT_ATOMS: atom_id res chain seq x y z
N MET A 1 -36.99 14.01 2.21
CA MET A 1 -36.31 13.06 1.29
C MET A 1 -34.79 13.20 1.43
N ASN A 2 -34.13 12.41 2.28
CA ASN A 2 -32.66 12.47 2.53
C ASN A 2 -31.94 11.12 2.38
N ALA A 3 -32.64 10.06 1.94
CA ALA A 3 -32.09 8.70 1.88
C ALA A 3 -30.88 8.56 0.93
N GLY A 4 -30.80 9.37 -0.13
CA GLY A 4 -29.67 9.36 -1.07
C GLY A 4 -28.34 9.83 -0.48
N ASN A 5 -28.35 10.81 0.43
CA ASN A 5 -27.12 11.37 1.02
C ASN A 5 -26.48 10.39 2.02
N GLY A 6 -27.29 9.61 2.75
CA GLY A 6 -26.79 8.58 3.67
C GLY A 6 -26.14 7.40 2.94
N SER A 7 -26.77 6.89 1.87
CA SER A 7 -26.24 5.78 1.07
C SER A 7 -24.94 6.11 0.35
N MET A 8 -24.76 7.36 -0.10
CA MET A 8 -23.53 7.79 -0.76
C MET A 8 -22.35 7.88 0.20
N ARG A 9 -22.57 8.40 1.41
CA ARG A 9 -21.54 8.45 2.46
C ARG A 9 -21.11 7.07 2.93
N SER A 10 -22.05 6.14 3.10
CA SER A 10 -21.69 4.76 3.47
C SER A 10 -20.85 4.08 2.40
N LYS A 11 -21.20 4.25 1.11
CA LYS A 11 -20.38 3.75 -0.01
C LYS A 11 -18.97 4.33 -0.01
N LEU A 12 -18.82 5.64 0.19
CA LEU A 12 -17.51 6.30 0.29
C LEU A 12 -16.68 5.71 1.44
N GLN A 13 -17.26 5.60 2.63
CA GLN A 13 -16.58 5.03 3.80
C GLN A 13 -16.16 3.57 3.57
N THR A 14 -17.02 2.76 2.95
CA THR A 14 -16.70 1.37 2.59
C THR A 14 -15.55 1.30 1.57
N GLN A 15 -15.52 2.18 0.57
CA GLN A 15 -14.44 2.20 -0.44
C GLN A 15 -13.10 2.60 0.17
N ILE A 16 -13.07 3.65 0.99
CA ILE A 16 -11.85 4.12 1.67
C ILE A 16 -11.35 3.02 2.62
N GLY A 17 -12.25 2.43 3.42
CA GLY A 17 -11.91 1.31 4.29
C GLY A 17 -11.41 0.09 3.53
N PHE A 18 -11.96 -0.19 2.35
CA PHE A 18 -11.49 -1.24 1.46
C PHE A 18 -10.06 -0.99 0.95
N PHE A 19 -9.71 0.25 0.57
CA PHE A 19 -8.35 0.59 0.16
C PHE A 19 -7.35 0.43 1.31
N ALA A 20 -7.71 0.91 2.50
CA ALA A 20 -6.89 0.76 3.70
C ALA A 20 -6.68 -0.73 4.06
N PHE A 21 -7.76 -1.52 4.05
CA PHE A 21 -7.70 -2.96 4.31
C PHE A 21 -6.85 -3.70 3.28
N SER A 22 -7.01 -3.39 1.99
CA SER A 22 -6.23 -3.98 0.90
C SER A 22 -4.73 -3.73 1.07
N LEU A 23 -4.34 -2.51 1.43
CA LEU A 23 -2.93 -2.18 1.70
C LEU A 23 -2.39 -2.95 2.89
N THR A 24 -3.14 -3.00 4.00
CA THR A 24 -2.72 -3.74 5.19
C THR A 24 -2.60 -5.23 4.92
N PHE A 25 -3.52 -5.80 4.14
CA PHE A 25 -3.46 -7.19 3.71
C PHE A 25 -2.21 -7.48 2.89
N LEU A 26 -1.93 -6.67 1.86
CA LEU A 26 -0.73 -6.81 1.02
C LEU A 26 0.55 -6.69 1.85
N LEU A 27 0.67 -5.69 2.73
CA LEU A 27 1.85 -5.48 3.58
C LEU A 27 2.03 -6.58 4.64
N SER A 28 0.94 -7.14 5.14
CA SER A 28 1.03 -8.23 6.12
C SER A 28 1.44 -9.53 5.44
N SER A 29 0.92 -9.81 4.24
CA SER A 29 1.23 -11.05 3.48
C SER A 29 2.71 -11.22 3.16
N THR A 30 3.43 -10.12 2.89
CA THR A 30 4.89 -10.16 2.61
C THR A 30 5.72 -10.46 3.86
N THR A 31 5.18 -10.24 5.07
CA THR A 31 5.86 -10.57 6.33
C THR A 31 6.04 -12.08 6.47
N GLU A 32 5.18 -12.88 5.84
CA GLU A 32 5.33 -14.35 5.78
C GLU A 32 6.55 -14.80 4.97
N GLY A 33 7.12 -13.92 4.13
CA GLY A 33 8.36 -14.16 3.39
C GLY A 33 9.64 -14.03 4.24
N LEU A 34 9.54 -13.48 5.45
CA LEU A 34 10.69 -13.28 6.35
C LEU A 34 11.55 -14.54 6.64
N PRO A 35 10.98 -15.72 6.94
CA PRO A 35 11.79 -16.89 7.27
C PRO A 35 12.56 -17.41 6.04
N ILE A 36 12.01 -17.22 4.84
CA ILE A 36 12.67 -17.57 3.57
C ILE A 36 13.92 -16.72 3.40
N TYR A 37 13.82 -15.39 3.59
CA TYR A 37 14.98 -14.50 3.52
C TYR A 37 16.05 -14.83 4.56
N LEU A 38 15.65 -15.19 5.79
CA LEU A 38 16.60 -15.60 6.84
C LEU A 38 17.33 -16.91 6.47
N GLN A 39 16.63 -17.86 5.84
CA GLN A 39 17.22 -19.10 5.38
C GLN A 39 18.18 -18.88 4.20
N GLU A 40 17.78 -18.09 3.20
CA GLU A 40 18.64 -17.73 2.06
C GLU A 40 19.91 -17.03 2.52
N ARG A 41 19.81 -16.07 3.45
CA ARG A 41 20.98 -15.39 4.04
C ARG A 41 21.97 -16.39 4.64
N ARG A 42 21.49 -17.40 5.38
CA ARG A 42 22.35 -18.42 5.99
C ARG A 42 23.09 -19.25 4.95
N ILE A 43 22.44 -19.55 3.83
CA ILE A 43 23.05 -20.28 2.70
C ILE A 43 24.09 -19.39 2.02
N LEU A 44 23.72 -18.15 1.68
CA LEU A 44 24.60 -17.17 1.05
C LEU A 44 25.89 -16.92 1.86
N MET A 45 25.80 -16.81 3.18
CA MET A 45 26.97 -16.65 4.05
C MET A 45 27.93 -17.85 3.98
N LYS A 46 27.39 -19.07 3.83
CA LYS A 46 28.21 -20.30 3.69
C LYS A 46 28.85 -20.42 2.31
N GLU A 47 28.17 -19.98 1.26
CA GLU A 47 28.67 -20.07 -0.11
C GLU A 47 29.66 -18.94 -0.43
N THR A 48 29.42 -17.75 0.14
CA THR A 48 30.36 -16.62 0.08
C THR A 48 31.67 -16.93 0.82
N SER A 49 31.62 -17.60 1.99
CA SER A 49 32.83 -17.98 2.73
C SER A 49 33.67 -19.04 2.00
N ARG A 50 33.05 -19.80 1.09
CA ARG A 50 33.73 -20.74 0.19
C ARG A 50 34.22 -20.11 -1.12
N GLY A 51 33.99 -18.80 -1.31
CA GLY A 51 34.39 -18.08 -2.51
C GLY A 51 33.58 -18.43 -3.77
N ALA A 52 32.40 -19.03 -3.64
CA ALA A 52 31.61 -19.51 -4.78
C ALA A 52 31.06 -18.35 -5.65
N TYR A 53 30.63 -17.24 -5.03
CA TYR A 53 30.15 -16.05 -5.75
C TYR A 53 30.17 -14.79 -4.86
N ARG A 54 30.14 -13.61 -5.51
CA ARG A 54 30.03 -12.30 -4.83
C ARG A 54 28.57 -12.00 -4.45
N VAL A 55 28.37 -11.41 -3.27
CA VAL A 55 27.03 -11.01 -2.77
C VAL A 55 26.29 -10.10 -3.74
N SER A 56 26.98 -9.16 -4.39
CA SER A 56 26.36 -8.23 -5.34
C SER A 56 25.75 -8.93 -6.57
N SER A 57 26.41 -9.95 -7.10
CA SER A 57 25.92 -10.71 -8.26
C SER A 57 24.69 -11.55 -7.89
N TYR A 58 24.68 -12.13 -6.69
CA TYR A 58 23.50 -12.84 -6.16
C TYR A 58 22.31 -11.89 -6.03
N VAL A 59 22.49 -10.73 -5.38
CA VAL A 59 21.38 -9.78 -5.13
C VAL A 59 20.76 -9.31 -6.44
N ILE A 60 21.57 -8.92 -7.43
CA ILE A 60 21.05 -8.44 -8.72
C ILE A 60 20.26 -9.54 -9.45
N SER A 61 20.81 -10.74 -9.51
CA SER A 61 20.15 -11.89 -10.16
C SER A 61 18.84 -12.23 -9.46
N ASN A 62 18.85 -12.24 -8.13
CA ASN A 62 17.67 -12.50 -7.32
C ASN A 62 16.59 -11.43 -7.55
N THR A 63 16.94 -10.15 -7.51
CA THR A 63 15.98 -9.06 -7.75
C THR A 63 15.35 -9.13 -9.15
N MET A 64 16.13 -9.47 -10.18
CA MET A 64 15.61 -9.66 -11.54
C MET A 64 14.60 -10.81 -11.66
N VAL A 65 14.81 -11.89 -10.90
CA VAL A 65 13.87 -13.03 -10.87
C VAL A 65 12.61 -12.70 -10.06
N PHE A 66 12.76 -12.00 -8.94
CA PHE A 66 11.62 -11.64 -8.08
C PHE A 66 10.71 -10.58 -8.69
N MET A 67 11.22 -9.59 -9.43
CA MET A 67 10.41 -8.54 -10.06
C MET A 67 9.20 -9.05 -10.88
N PRO A 68 9.39 -9.94 -11.89
CA PRO A 68 8.29 -10.45 -12.70
C PRO A 68 7.37 -11.38 -11.91
N PHE A 69 7.90 -12.12 -10.93
CA PHE A 69 7.09 -12.95 -10.05
C PHE A 69 6.13 -12.10 -9.20
N LEU A 70 6.63 -11.02 -8.59
CA LEU A 70 5.80 -10.10 -7.82
C LEU A 70 4.79 -9.37 -8.70
N LEU A 71 5.11 -9.10 -9.96
CA LEU A 71 4.15 -8.54 -10.93
C LEU A 71 2.99 -9.50 -11.19
N PHE A 72 3.29 -10.79 -11.37
CA PHE A 72 2.26 -11.80 -11.57
C PHE A 72 1.34 -11.92 -10.34
N VAL A 73 1.90 -11.93 -9.12
CA VAL A 73 1.13 -11.95 -7.87
C VAL A 73 0.24 -10.70 -7.74
N ALA A 74 0.77 -9.52 -8.05
CA ALA A 74 0.01 -8.27 -8.05
C ALA A 74 -1.15 -8.27 -9.05
N LEU A 75 -0.94 -8.81 -10.26
CA LEU A 75 -1.98 -8.97 -11.26
C LEU A 75 -3.06 -9.95 -10.80
N LEU A 76 -2.66 -11.08 -10.22
CA LEU A 76 -3.57 -12.10 -9.70
C LEU A 76 -4.43 -11.58 -8.55
N TYR A 77 -3.88 -10.70 -7.71
CA TYR A 77 -4.66 -9.99 -6.68
C TYR A 77 -5.58 -8.92 -7.27
N THR A 78 -5.06 -8.06 -8.15
CA THR A 78 -5.81 -6.90 -8.67
C THR A 78 -6.97 -7.29 -9.56
N PHE A 79 -6.83 -8.33 -10.38
CA PHE A 79 -7.87 -8.75 -11.33
C PHE A 79 -9.23 -9.08 -10.67
N PRO A 80 -9.35 -10.02 -9.72
CA PRO A 80 -10.61 -10.33 -9.06
C PRO A 80 -11.11 -9.17 -8.19
N VAL A 81 -10.19 -8.51 -7.46
CA VAL A 81 -10.53 -7.45 -6.52
C VAL A 81 -11.16 -6.25 -7.23
N TYR A 82 -10.61 -5.85 -8.38
CA TYR A 82 -11.12 -4.72 -9.16
C TYR A 82 -12.54 -4.97 -9.68
N TRP A 83 -12.80 -6.20 -10.13
CA TRP A 83 -14.12 -6.61 -10.62
C TRP A 83 -15.15 -6.75 -9.51
N LEU A 84 -14.76 -7.28 -8.34
CA LEU A 84 -15.64 -7.47 -7.19
C LEU A 84 -16.09 -6.15 -6.57
N VAL A 85 -15.17 -5.18 -6.43
CA VAL A 85 -15.49 -3.88 -5.82
C VAL A 85 -16.19 -2.95 -6.80
N GLY A 86 -16.09 -3.22 -8.10
CA GLY A 86 -16.78 -2.45 -9.14
C GLY A 86 -16.22 -1.03 -9.27
N LEU A 87 -14.89 -0.90 -9.29
CA LEU A 87 -14.20 0.38 -9.56
C LEU A 87 -14.48 0.88 -10.98
N ARG A 88 -13.98 2.09 -11.30
CA ARG A 88 -14.11 2.69 -12.63
C ARG A 88 -13.78 1.71 -13.76
N ARG A 89 -14.71 1.51 -14.70
CA ARG A 89 -14.51 0.62 -15.86
C ARG A 89 -13.66 1.25 -16.97
N GLU A 90 -12.47 1.72 -16.61
CA GLU A 90 -11.50 2.30 -17.54
C GLU A 90 -10.19 1.51 -17.48
N ILE A 91 -9.68 1.12 -18.64
CA ILE A 91 -8.44 0.30 -18.75
C ILE A 91 -7.26 1.04 -18.11
N ASN A 92 -7.17 2.36 -18.31
CA ASN A 92 -6.11 3.18 -17.73
C ASN A 92 -6.15 3.18 -16.19
N ALA A 93 -7.35 3.24 -15.60
CA ALA A 93 -7.52 3.22 -14.15
C ALA A 93 -7.22 1.84 -13.55
N PHE A 94 -7.52 0.76 -14.27
CA PHE A 94 -7.14 -0.59 -13.90
C PHE A 94 -5.62 -0.79 -13.94
N LEU A 95 -4.97 -0.38 -15.03
CA LEU A 95 -3.51 -0.48 -15.19
C LEU A 95 -2.77 0.33 -14.12
N TYR A 96 -3.23 1.55 -13.84
CA TYR A 96 -2.66 2.38 -12.78
C TYR A 96 -2.82 1.73 -11.40
N PHE A 97 -4.02 1.22 -11.08
CA PHE A 97 -4.25 0.50 -9.82
C PHE A 97 -3.34 -0.73 -9.67
N SER A 98 -3.20 -1.52 -10.75
CA SER A 98 -2.34 -2.70 -10.77
C SER A 98 -0.86 -2.36 -10.58
N LEU A 99 -0.38 -1.30 -11.23
CA LEU A 99 0.98 -0.78 -11.08
C LEU A 99 1.24 -0.35 -9.63
N VAL A 100 0.31 0.38 -9.01
CA VAL A 100 0.44 0.79 -7.60
C VAL A 100 0.51 -0.42 -6.67
N VAL A 101 -0.34 -1.43 -6.87
CA VAL A 101 -0.28 -2.69 -6.09
C VAL A 101 1.06 -3.41 -6.29
N TRP A 102 1.57 -3.48 -7.52
CA TRP A 102 2.89 -4.07 -7.78
C TRP A 102 4.01 -3.33 -7.04
N LEU A 103 4.01 -2.00 -7.08
CA LEU A 103 4.98 -1.18 -6.34
C LEU A 103 4.86 -1.38 -4.82
N VAL A 104 3.64 -1.51 -4.28
CA VAL A 104 3.40 -1.78 -2.86
C VAL A 104 4.01 -3.10 -2.44
N VAL A 105 3.78 -4.16 -3.22
CA VAL A 105 4.31 -5.50 -2.94
C VAL A 105 5.84 -5.49 -3.06
N LEU A 106 6.40 -4.80 -4.06
CA LEU A 106 7.86 -4.68 -4.25
C LEU A 106 8.52 -3.91 -3.09
N MET A 107 7.94 -2.78 -2.70
CA MET A 107 8.39 -1.96 -1.58
C MET A 107 8.31 -2.74 -0.26
N SER A 108 7.21 -3.44 -0.02
CA SER A 108 7.01 -4.23 1.18
C SER A 108 7.98 -5.41 1.26
N ASN A 109 8.23 -6.14 0.16
CA ASN A 109 9.27 -7.17 0.11
C ASN A 109 10.66 -6.59 0.40
N SER A 110 10.99 -5.44 -0.18
CA SER A 110 12.28 -4.77 0.07
C SER A 110 12.43 -4.34 1.53
N PHE A 111 11.35 -3.88 2.15
CA PHE A 111 11.31 -3.54 3.57
C PHE A 111 11.57 -4.78 4.45
N VAL A 112 10.84 -5.87 4.23
CA VAL A 112 11.02 -7.14 4.94
C VAL A 112 12.45 -7.68 4.75
N ALA A 113 12.98 -7.63 3.53
CA ALA A 113 14.34 -8.06 3.21
C ALA A 113 15.40 -7.23 3.96
N CYS A 114 15.23 -5.90 4.04
CA CYS A 114 16.12 -5.02 4.79
C CYS A 114 16.14 -5.39 6.30
N PHE A 115 14.98 -5.58 6.90
CA PHE A 115 14.87 -5.98 8.30
C PHE A 115 15.37 -7.41 8.56
N SER A 116 15.23 -8.31 7.58
CA SER A 116 15.79 -9.68 7.65
C SER A 116 17.32 -9.69 7.75
N ALA A 117 18.00 -8.68 7.20
CA ALA A 117 19.44 -8.53 7.29
C ALA A 117 19.87 -8.02 8.68
N LEU A 118 19.05 -7.17 9.30
CA LEU A 118 19.32 -6.58 10.62
C LEU A 118 19.06 -7.54 11.78
N VAL A 119 18.07 -8.43 11.64
CA VAL A 119 17.61 -9.26 12.75
C VAL A 119 18.20 -10.69 12.69
N PRO A 120 18.70 -11.24 13.81
CA PRO A 120 19.23 -12.61 13.83
C PRO A 120 18.17 -13.70 14.01
N ASN A 121 17.00 -13.36 14.58
CA ASN A 121 15.95 -14.30 14.97
C ASN A 121 14.60 -14.00 14.29
N PHE A 122 13.93 -15.04 13.81
CA PHE A 122 12.61 -14.93 13.16
C PHE A 122 11.56 -14.23 14.05
N ILE A 123 11.41 -14.69 15.30
CA ILE A 123 10.41 -14.18 16.25
C ILE A 123 10.59 -12.68 16.52
N MET A 124 11.84 -12.24 16.67
CA MET A 124 12.16 -10.83 16.87
C MET A 124 11.85 -10.02 15.60
N GLY A 125 12.15 -10.58 14.43
CA GLY A 125 11.95 -9.90 13.15
C GLY A 125 10.48 -9.70 12.83
N THR A 126 9.66 -10.74 13.00
CA THR A 126 8.20 -10.63 12.78
C THR A 126 7.58 -9.62 13.73
N SER A 127 8.00 -9.60 15.01
CA SER A 127 7.45 -8.68 16.02
C SER A 127 7.80 -7.22 15.70
N LEU A 128 9.04 -6.96 15.28
CA LEU A 128 9.49 -5.62 14.88
C LEU A 128 8.78 -5.13 13.62
N ILE A 129 8.70 -5.97 12.59
CA ILE A 129 8.03 -5.61 11.32
C ILE A 129 6.55 -5.34 11.57
N ALA A 130 5.86 -6.21 12.32
CA ALA A 130 4.45 -6.02 12.66
C ALA A 130 4.22 -4.73 13.44
N GLY A 131 5.07 -4.42 14.42
CA GLY A 131 5.01 -3.17 15.19
C GLY A 131 5.23 -1.92 14.33
N LEU A 132 6.18 -1.97 13.39
CA LEU A 132 6.46 -0.86 12.46
C LEU A 132 5.33 -0.68 11.45
N VAL A 133 4.84 -1.75 10.85
CA VAL A 133 3.71 -1.73 9.90
C VAL A 133 2.46 -1.18 10.60
N GLY A 134 2.15 -1.64 11.81
CA GLY A 134 1.04 -1.12 12.61
C GLY A 134 1.18 0.37 12.92
N SER A 135 2.39 0.81 13.28
CA SER A 135 2.69 2.23 13.53
C SER A 135 2.54 3.07 12.26
N PHE A 136 3.09 2.62 11.12
CA PHE A 136 2.93 3.31 9.83
C PHE A 136 1.49 3.36 9.35
N PHE A 137 0.67 2.36 9.69
CA PHE A 137 -0.74 2.34 9.38
C PHE A 137 -1.52 3.41 10.15
N LEU A 138 -1.19 3.64 11.43
CA LEU A 138 -1.78 4.74 12.23
C LEU A 138 -1.47 6.12 11.63
N PHE A 139 -0.22 6.34 11.19
CA PHE A 139 0.23 7.60 10.60
C PHE A 139 -0.02 7.71 9.08
N SER A 140 -0.76 6.78 8.48
CA SER A 140 -1.00 6.72 7.03
C SER A 140 -1.89 7.83 6.46
N GLY A 141 -2.53 8.64 7.31
CA GLY A 141 -3.54 9.62 6.90
C GLY A 141 -4.98 9.08 6.91
N TYR A 142 -5.17 7.76 7.10
CA TYR A 142 -6.50 7.16 7.23
C TYR A 142 -7.10 7.32 8.63
N PHE A 143 -6.33 7.08 9.70
CA PHE A 143 -6.80 7.20 11.10
C PHE A 143 -6.61 8.61 11.67
N ILE A 144 -5.46 9.21 11.41
CA ILE A 144 -5.09 10.54 11.91
C ILE A 144 -4.84 11.43 10.70
N SER A 145 -5.60 12.52 10.59
CA SER A 145 -5.39 13.54 9.57
C SER A 145 -4.05 14.24 9.78
N LYS A 146 -3.38 14.62 8.68
CA LYS A 146 -2.06 15.28 8.71
C LYS A 146 -2.02 16.54 9.59
N GLU A 147 -3.13 17.28 9.67
CA GLU A 147 -3.26 18.51 10.45
C GLU A 147 -3.22 18.28 11.96
N ASP A 148 -3.66 17.10 12.41
CA ASP A 148 -3.73 16.73 13.82
C ASP A 148 -2.40 16.10 14.33
N ILE A 149 -1.43 15.86 13.45
CA ILE A 149 -0.16 15.23 13.81
C ILE A 149 0.79 16.29 14.44
N PRO A 150 1.29 16.07 15.67
CA PRO A 150 2.28 16.96 16.28
C PRO A 150 3.54 17.09 15.40
N LYS A 151 4.10 18.31 15.29
CA LYS A 151 5.26 18.61 14.42
C LYS A 151 6.46 17.66 14.62
N TYR A 152 6.66 17.14 15.84
CA TYR A 152 7.72 16.18 16.14
C TYR A 152 7.52 14.80 15.50
N TRP A 153 6.28 14.37 15.26
CA TRP A 153 5.94 13.05 14.71
C TRP A 153 5.70 13.04 13.20
N ILE A 154 5.76 14.22 12.55
CA ILE A 154 5.46 14.36 11.13
C ILE A 154 6.40 13.55 10.23
N PHE A 155 7.63 13.27 10.69
CA PHE A 155 8.56 12.40 9.98
C PHE A 155 8.00 10.98 9.76
N MET A 156 7.30 10.40 10.74
CA MET A 156 6.70 9.07 10.58
C MET A 156 5.61 9.05 9.52
N HIS A 157 4.91 10.17 9.32
CA HIS A 157 3.93 10.30 8.25
C HIS A 157 4.62 10.25 6.86
N TYR A 158 5.75 10.93 6.68
CA TYR A 158 6.49 10.89 5.41
C TYR A 158 7.21 9.56 5.16
N LEU A 159 7.62 8.86 6.22
CA LEU A 159 8.25 7.54 6.15
C LEU A 159 7.23 6.40 5.96
N SER A 160 5.95 6.66 6.20
CA SER A 160 4.91 5.63 6.15
C SER A 160 4.80 5.00 4.77
N LEU A 161 4.95 3.68 4.74
CA LEU A 161 4.75 2.82 3.58
C LEU A 161 3.29 2.83 3.08
N PHE A 162 2.35 3.26 3.92
CA PHE A 162 0.93 3.28 3.59
C PHE A 162 0.47 4.57 2.92
N LYS A 163 1.12 5.70 3.25
CA LYS A 163 0.70 7.03 2.82
C LYS A 163 0.62 7.13 1.29
N TYR A 164 1.73 6.96 0.59
CA TYR A 164 1.78 7.18 -0.87
C TYR A 164 0.87 6.22 -1.65
N PRO A 165 0.84 4.90 -1.38
CA PRO A 165 -0.08 4.00 -2.08
C PRO A 165 -1.55 4.33 -1.85
N PHE A 166 -1.90 4.73 -0.63
CA PHE A 166 -3.27 5.12 -0.28
C PHE A 166 -3.70 6.38 -1.03
N GLU A 167 -2.84 7.40 -1.06
CA GLU A 167 -3.03 8.62 -1.85
C GLU A 167 -3.17 8.28 -3.36
N CYS A 168 -2.33 7.39 -3.88
CA CYS A 168 -2.44 6.93 -5.27
C CYS A 168 -3.80 6.26 -5.57
N PHE A 169 -4.31 5.42 -4.68
CA PHE A 169 -5.63 4.80 -4.85
C PHE A 169 -6.76 5.83 -4.82
N MET A 170 -6.68 6.79 -3.91
CA MET A 170 -7.65 7.89 -3.84
C MET A 170 -7.62 8.77 -5.09
N LEU A 171 -6.42 9.12 -5.59
CA LEU A 171 -6.26 9.88 -6.82
C LEU A 171 -6.75 9.12 -8.05
N ASN A 172 -6.57 7.79 -8.10
CA ASN A 172 -7.05 6.98 -9.22
C ASN A 172 -8.59 6.95 -9.30
N GLU A 173 -9.27 6.78 -8.15
CA GLU A 173 -10.73 6.66 -8.12
C GLU A 173 -11.43 8.03 -8.16
N TYR A 174 -10.97 8.99 -7.34
CA TYR A 174 -11.60 10.30 -7.17
C TYR A 174 -10.95 11.43 -7.98
N GLY A 175 -9.77 11.19 -8.56
CA GLY A 175 -9.08 12.16 -9.43
C GLY A 175 -9.49 12.11 -10.90
N GLY A 176 -9.08 13.14 -11.64
CA GLY A 176 -9.39 13.37 -13.05
C GLY A 176 -10.80 13.93 -13.31
N GLU A 177 -11.07 14.31 -14.55
CA GLU A 177 -12.30 15.05 -14.94
C GLU A 177 -13.62 14.31 -14.61
N LYS A 178 -13.60 12.97 -14.60
CA LYS A 178 -14.77 12.13 -14.25
C LYS A 178 -14.93 11.90 -12.74
N GLY A 179 -13.82 11.85 -12.00
CA GLY A 179 -13.81 11.77 -10.53
C GLY A 179 -14.22 13.11 -9.89
N GLN A 180 -13.78 14.22 -10.49
CA GLN A 180 -14.13 15.58 -10.10
C GLN A 180 -15.63 15.88 -10.20
N LYS A 181 -16.31 15.32 -11.21
CA LYS A 181 -17.77 15.48 -11.41
C LYS A 181 -18.61 14.63 -10.46
N ARG A 182 -18.00 13.66 -9.75
CA ARG A 182 -18.71 12.83 -8.76
C ARG A 182 -18.88 13.63 -7.48
N CYS A 183 -20.11 14.08 -7.25
CA CYS A 183 -20.45 14.69 -5.99
C CYS A 183 -20.44 13.64 -4.87
N LEU A 184 -19.69 13.88 -3.79
CA LEU A 184 -19.59 12.98 -2.63
C LEU A 184 -20.57 13.36 -1.51
N LYS A 185 -21.01 14.63 -1.49
CA LYS A 185 -21.97 15.14 -0.50
C LYS A 185 -22.91 16.16 -1.15
N ILE A 186 -24.16 15.74 -1.34
CA ILE A 186 -25.24 16.59 -1.87
C ILE A 186 -26.05 17.09 -0.68
N VAL A 187 -26.19 18.40 -0.53
CA VAL A 187 -27.11 19.01 0.44
C VAL A 187 -27.97 20.00 -0.35
N GLU A 188 -29.29 19.86 -0.26
CA GLU A 188 -30.27 20.73 -0.94
C GLU A 188 -30.04 20.93 -2.46
N GLY A 189 -29.61 19.87 -3.16
CA GLY A 189 -29.41 19.91 -4.62
C GLY A 189 -28.10 20.57 -5.07
N GLN A 190 -27.29 21.09 -4.16
CA GLN A 190 -25.94 21.59 -4.44
C GLN A 190 -24.87 20.58 -3.98
N CYS A 191 -23.82 20.44 -4.78
CA CYS A 191 -22.69 19.62 -4.42
C CYS A 191 -21.71 20.37 -3.54
N TYR A 192 -21.62 19.98 -2.27
CA TYR A 192 -20.74 20.63 -1.29
C TYR A 192 -19.34 20.02 -1.23
N LEU A 193 -19.17 18.75 -1.61
CA LEU A 193 -17.87 18.08 -1.59
C LEU A 193 -17.66 17.30 -2.90
N ASN A 194 -16.80 17.84 -3.76
CA ASN A 194 -16.29 17.14 -4.95
C ASN A 194 -15.08 16.28 -4.57
N GLY A 195 -14.71 15.32 -5.42
CA GLY A 195 -13.48 14.52 -5.25
C GLY A 195 -12.23 15.38 -5.00
N GLU A 196 -12.12 16.53 -5.66
CA GLU A 196 -11.01 17.47 -5.46
C GLU A 196 -11.06 18.19 -4.09
N GLY A 197 -12.27 18.52 -3.60
CA GLY A 197 -12.45 19.09 -2.26
C GLY A 197 -12.12 18.08 -1.16
N PHE A 198 -12.38 16.79 -1.41
CA PHE A 198 -12.00 15.70 -0.52
C PHE A 198 -10.49 15.47 -0.49
N LEU A 199 -9.82 15.51 -1.65
CA LEU A 199 -8.36 15.42 -1.73
C LEU A 199 -7.67 16.62 -1.03
N LYS A 200 -8.17 17.84 -1.26
CA LYS A 200 -7.68 19.05 -0.58
C LYS A 200 -7.88 19.01 0.94
N GLN A 201 -9.01 18.47 1.42
CA GLN A 201 -9.25 18.28 2.86
C GLN A 201 -8.35 17.22 3.50
N GLN A 202 -7.82 16.28 2.73
CA GLN A 202 -6.80 15.35 3.19
C GLN A 202 -5.39 16.00 3.26
N GLY A 203 -5.26 17.29 2.93
CA GLY A 203 -4.00 18.02 3.00
C GLY A 203 -3.08 17.76 1.80
N GLN A 204 -3.67 17.44 0.64
CA GLN A 204 -3.01 17.23 -0.66
C GLN A 204 -3.32 18.33 -1.66
#